data_AF-A0A2E2QPL0-F1
#
_entry.id   AF-A0A2E2QPL0-F1
#
_cell.length_a   1.000
_cell.length_b   1.000
_cell.length_c   1.000
_cell.angle_alpha   90.00
_cell.angle_beta   90.00
_cell.angle_gamma   90.00
#
_symmetry.space_group_name_H-M   'P 1'
#
loop_
_entity.id
_entity.type
_entity.pdbx_description
1 polymer ?
#
loop_
_entity_poly.entity_id
_entity_poly.type
_entity_poly.pdbx_seq_one_letter_code
_entity_poly.pdbx_strand_id
1 'polypeptide(L)'
;MTFTRLQKFRAGSLVAMIIMSLAWHGAAQAADWASVIMYHRFGEDQHTSTNIRVDQFKEHIQELTNGQYTVLPLNEIVDRLETGESLPDRTVAITIDDAYQSVYEIAWPMLKDANLPFTVFVSVEGVEKRFPGYMNWDQIRELRDAGVHIGHHTYSHSHLPLMSAEEIEADINLASKQFQAELGFVPAIFAYPYGEYGSDVKAVVRKIGFKAAFGQQSGVSYSGHDRLELPRFAMSENYGGIGRFRLAANALPLRVTDVTPSDNFLKRNPPNFGFTIVEDYGDLNGLSCFSSNQTGGAVPIEKIGDSRIEIRLAAAFKPGRGRINCTLLGPDRRWRWFGSLFYIAK
;
A
#
# COMPACT_ATOMS: atom_id res chain seq x y z
N MET A 1 15.00 68.38 67.36
CA MET A 1 15.76 68.73 66.15
C MET A 1 15.72 67.55 65.20
N THR A 2 15.27 67.80 63.99
CA THR A 2 15.36 67.00 62.75
C THR A 2 16.44 65.92 62.72
N PHE A 3 16.11 64.71 62.25
CA PHE A 3 16.51 64.26 60.91
C PHE A 3 15.89 62.89 60.57
N THR A 4 15.34 62.86 59.36
CA THR A 4 14.72 61.77 58.61
C THR A 4 15.67 60.59 58.38
N ARG A 5 15.18 59.35 58.45
CA ARG A 5 15.87 58.20 57.83
C ARG A 5 14.87 57.21 57.27
N LEU A 6 14.73 57.22 55.94
CA LEU A 6 14.07 56.18 55.15
C LEU A 6 14.86 54.87 55.27
N GLN A 7 14.19 53.76 55.62
CA GLN A 7 14.68 52.41 55.36
C GLN A 7 13.88 51.81 54.19
N LYS A 8 14.61 51.49 53.12
CA LYS A 8 14.11 50.83 51.92
C LYS A 8 13.87 49.35 52.22
N PHE A 9 12.64 48.88 51.98
CA PHE A 9 12.32 47.46 51.86
C PHE A 9 12.99 46.89 50.59
N ARG A 10 13.78 45.82 50.74
CA ARG A 10 14.24 45.00 49.62
C ARG A 10 13.16 43.96 49.32
N ALA A 11 12.48 44.12 48.19
CA ALA A 11 11.64 43.07 47.61
C ALA A 11 12.56 41.97 47.04
N GLY A 12 12.46 40.76 47.58
CA GLY A 12 13.06 39.57 46.97
C GLY A 12 12.14 39.08 45.85
N SER A 13 12.58 39.19 44.61
CA SER A 13 11.89 38.58 43.46
C SER A 13 12.16 37.08 43.44
N LEU A 14 11.13 36.27 43.72
CA LEU A 14 11.11 34.86 43.36
C LEU A 14 10.95 34.78 41.83
N VAL A 15 12.02 34.39 41.12
CA VAL A 15 11.93 34.05 39.70
C VAL A 15 11.48 32.59 39.62
N ALA A 16 10.20 32.38 39.33
CA ALA A 16 9.70 31.07 38.93
C ALA A 16 10.23 30.77 37.52
N MET A 17 11.20 29.87 37.40
CA MET A 17 11.60 29.31 36.11
C MET A 17 10.49 28.38 35.61
N ILE A 18 9.66 28.91 34.71
CA ILE A 18 8.78 28.08 33.88
C ILE A 18 9.69 27.35 32.91
N ILE A 19 9.97 26.08 33.20
CA ILE A 19 10.59 25.16 32.23
C ILE A 19 9.52 24.87 31.19
N MET A 20 9.52 25.65 30.13
CA MET A 20 8.72 25.40 28.95
C MET A 20 9.37 24.22 28.22
N SER A 21 8.85 23.01 28.45
CA SER A 21 9.25 21.82 27.73
C SER A 21 8.88 21.99 26.25
N LEU A 22 9.82 22.51 25.47
CA LEU A 22 9.79 22.43 24.01
C LEU A 22 9.89 20.95 23.64
N ALA A 23 8.74 20.28 23.54
CA ALA A 23 8.64 19.05 22.79
C ALA A 23 9.03 19.40 21.35
N TRP A 24 10.26 19.02 20.99
CA TRP A 24 10.78 19.12 19.64
C TRP A 24 10.01 18.12 18.77
N HIS A 25 8.78 18.47 18.40
CA HIS A 25 8.13 17.88 17.25
C HIS A 25 8.92 18.41 16.06
N GLY A 26 9.98 17.67 15.67
CA GLY A 26 10.60 17.91 14.38
C GLY A 26 9.47 17.95 13.36
N ALA A 27 9.33 19.06 12.65
CA ALA A 27 8.31 19.20 11.63
C ALA A 27 8.44 17.97 10.73
N ALA A 28 7.45 17.07 10.80
CA ALA A 28 7.42 15.92 9.92
C ALA A 28 7.57 16.48 8.51
N GLN A 29 8.63 16.08 7.79
CA GLN A 29 8.79 16.53 6.41
C GLN A 29 7.52 16.13 5.67
N ALA A 30 6.83 17.13 5.14
CA ALA A 30 5.59 16.94 4.39
C ALA A 30 5.91 16.14 3.12
N ALA A 31 5.38 14.93 3.05
CA ALA A 31 5.33 14.09 1.88
C ALA A 31 3.91 14.11 1.29
N ASP A 32 3.75 13.62 0.08
CA ASP A 32 2.45 13.36 -0.56
C ASP A 32 2.41 11.92 -1.06
N TRP A 33 3.08 11.01 -0.34
CA TRP A 33 3.17 9.59 -0.70
C TRP A 33 3.15 8.66 0.53
N ALA A 34 2.78 7.40 0.29
CA ALA A 34 2.77 6.34 1.28
C ALA A 34 3.11 4.98 0.67
N SER A 35 3.83 4.15 1.42
CA SER A 35 4.03 2.74 1.08
C SER A 35 2.89 1.90 1.65
N VAL A 36 2.27 1.08 0.81
CA VAL A 36 1.19 0.18 1.24
C VAL A 36 1.72 -1.26 1.24
N ILE A 37 1.71 -1.90 2.41
CA ILE A 37 2.19 -3.27 2.59
C ILE A 37 1.01 -4.22 2.63
N MET A 38 1.07 -5.31 1.88
CA MET A 38 -0.01 -6.28 1.75
C MET A 38 0.41 -7.68 2.25
N TYR A 39 -0.42 -8.26 3.10
CA TYR A 39 -0.35 -9.65 3.58
C TYR A 39 -1.62 -10.44 3.21
N HIS A 40 -1.65 -11.75 3.43
CA HIS A 40 -2.88 -12.56 3.31
C HIS A 40 -3.02 -13.52 4.50
N ARG A 41 -2.12 -14.51 4.64
CA ARG A 41 -2.13 -15.52 5.72
C ARG A 41 -0.96 -15.34 6.68
N PHE A 42 -1.09 -15.85 7.91
CA PHE A 42 -0.07 -15.76 8.96
C PHE A 42 0.16 -17.13 9.60
N GLY A 43 1.40 -17.66 9.56
CA GLY A 43 1.77 -18.93 10.18
C GLY A 43 1.17 -20.19 9.53
N GLU A 44 0.67 -20.07 8.29
CA GLU A 44 0.09 -21.17 7.51
C GLU A 44 1.09 -21.67 6.45
N ASP A 45 2.15 -22.35 6.89
CA ASP A 45 3.34 -22.67 6.08
C ASP A 45 3.08 -23.57 4.86
N GLN A 46 1.87 -24.15 4.74
CA GLN A 46 1.43 -24.88 3.54
C GLN A 46 1.13 -23.95 2.35
N HIS A 47 1.06 -22.63 2.58
CA HIS A 47 0.69 -21.62 1.59
C HIS A 47 1.79 -20.56 1.38
N THR A 48 3.05 -20.98 1.22
CA THR A 48 4.25 -20.11 1.20
C THR A 48 4.19 -18.88 0.27
N SER A 49 3.39 -18.91 -0.80
CA SER A 49 3.24 -17.79 -1.74
C SER A 49 2.32 -16.67 -1.24
N THR A 50 1.41 -16.97 -0.29
CA THR A 50 0.44 -16.04 0.30
C THR A 50 0.47 -16.03 1.84
N ASN A 51 1.34 -16.81 2.45
CA ASN A 51 1.61 -16.82 3.88
C ASN A 51 2.80 -15.93 4.24
N ILE A 52 2.80 -15.34 5.43
CA ILE A 52 4.01 -14.87 6.10
C ILE A 52 4.23 -15.68 7.38
N ARG A 53 5.48 -16.06 7.66
CA ARG A 53 5.80 -16.71 8.93
C ARG A 53 5.60 -15.76 10.10
N VAL A 54 5.25 -16.30 11.26
CA VAL A 54 4.99 -15.49 12.46
C VAL A 54 6.25 -14.74 12.94
N ASP A 55 7.44 -15.31 12.81
CA ASP A 55 8.70 -14.65 13.15
C ASP A 55 8.99 -13.44 12.24
N GLN A 56 8.79 -13.59 10.92
CA GLN A 56 8.92 -12.47 9.97
C GLN A 56 7.93 -11.34 10.28
N PHE A 57 6.68 -11.69 10.60
CA PHE A 57 5.67 -10.70 10.94
C PHE A 57 6.00 -9.96 12.25
N LYS A 58 6.56 -10.65 13.24
CA LYS A 58 7.10 -10.01 14.47
C LYS A 58 8.19 -9.01 14.15
N GLU A 59 9.14 -9.36 13.28
CA GLU A 59 10.21 -8.44 12.85
C GLU A 59 9.62 -7.20 12.17
N HIS A 60 8.59 -7.35 11.34
CA HIS A 60 7.92 -6.23 10.69
C HIS A 60 7.23 -5.31 11.70
N ILE A 61 6.50 -5.86 12.68
CA ILE A 61 5.88 -5.06 13.75
C ILE A 61 6.94 -4.32 14.57
N GLN A 62 8.03 -4.99 14.94
CA GLN A 62 9.14 -4.37 15.68
C GLN A 62 9.80 -3.25 14.88
N GLU A 63 9.97 -3.42 13.58
CA GLU A 63 10.52 -2.39 12.69
C GLU A 63 9.59 -1.18 12.56
N LEU A 64 8.27 -1.40 12.48
CA LEU A 64 7.29 -0.32 12.41
C LEU A 64 7.14 0.45 13.74
N THR A 65 7.31 -0.23 14.87
CA THR A 65 7.14 0.36 16.21
C THR A 65 8.41 1.03 16.74
N ASN A 66 9.60 0.50 16.43
CA ASN A 66 10.88 1.07 16.87
C ASN A 66 11.54 1.97 15.81
N GLY A 67 11.03 1.94 14.58
CA GLY A 67 11.59 2.66 13.45
C GLY A 67 11.11 4.10 13.35
N GLN A 68 11.34 4.64 12.16
CA GLN A 68 11.06 6.02 11.75
C GLN A 68 9.77 6.14 10.93
N TYR A 69 8.93 5.09 10.96
CA TYR A 69 7.72 5.01 10.13
C TYR A 69 6.54 5.64 10.85
N THR A 70 5.63 6.24 10.08
CA THR A 70 4.31 6.63 10.59
C THR A 70 3.27 5.70 9.99
N VAL A 71 2.68 4.82 10.81
CA VAL A 71 1.63 3.92 10.32
C VAL A 71 0.28 4.61 10.45
N LEU A 72 -0.40 4.83 9.32
CA LEU A 72 -1.71 5.48 9.28
C LEU A 72 -2.79 4.53 8.75
N PRO A 73 -4.07 4.72 9.13
CA PRO A 73 -5.19 4.06 8.49
C PRO A 73 -5.18 4.31 6.98
N LEU A 74 -5.45 3.26 6.19
CA LEU A 74 -5.37 3.36 4.73
C LEU A 74 -6.37 4.37 4.16
N ASN A 75 -7.57 4.46 4.73
CA ASN A 75 -8.58 5.43 4.32
C ASN A 75 -8.12 6.87 4.56
N GLU A 76 -7.43 7.15 5.67
CA GLU A 76 -6.85 8.47 5.92
C GLU A 76 -5.76 8.81 4.88
N ILE A 77 -4.91 7.85 4.53
CA ILE A 77 -3.92 8.03 3.46
C ILE A 77 -4.62 8.34 2.14
N VAL A 78 -5.66 7.59 1.76
CA VAL A 78 -6.42 7.82 0.53
C VAL A 78 -7.06 9.22 0.52
N ASP A 79 -7.63 9.65 1.65
CA ASP A 79 -8.25 10.97 1.80
C ASP A 79 -7.23 12.10 1.61
N ARG A 80 -6.04 11.96 2.22
CA ARG A 80 -4.97 12.96 2.11
C ARG A 80 -4.37 13.00 0.70
N LEU A 81 -4.16 11.86 0.07
CA LEU A 81 -3.70 11.79 -1.32
C LEU A 81 -4.71 12.41 -2.30
N GLU A 82 -6.01 12.29 -2.03
CA GLU A 82 -7.07 12.92 -2.83
C GLU A 82 -7.08 14.44 -2.66
N THR A 83 -7.01 14.92 -1.42
CA THR A 83 -7.13 16.34 -1.07
C THR A 83 -5.83 17.12 -1.27
N GLY A 84 -4.70 16.42 -1.47
CA GLY A 84 -3.38 17.03 -1.52
C GLY A 84 -2.84 17.44 -0.15
N GLU A 85 -3.47 16.96 0.93
CA GLU A 85 -2.96 17.15 2.28
C GLU A 85 -1.65 16.38 2.50
N SER A 86 -0.73 16.96 3.26
CA SER A 86 0.56 16.35 3.53
C SER A 86 0.43 15.08 4.40
N LEU A 87 1.20 14.08 4.03
CA LEU A 87 1.52 12.90 4.82
C LEU A 87 2.87 13.10 5.54
N PRO A 88 3.05 12.55 6.75
CA PRO A 88 4.39 12.43 7.34
C PRO A 88 5.33 11.66 6.41
N ASP A 89 6.62 12.01 6.39
CA ASP A 89 7.59 11.16 5.69
C ASP A 89 7.58 9.74 6.28
N ARG A 90 7.86 8.76 5.41
CA ARG A 90 7.83 7.32 5.73
C ARG A 90 6.48 6.85 6.26
N THR A 91 5.40 7.40 5.69
CA THR A 91 4.05 6.90 5.93
C THR A 91 3.89 5.49 5.35
N VAL A 92 3.36 4.57 6.16
CA VAL A 92 3.09 3.18 5.81
C VAL A 92 1.63 2.82 6.11
N ALA A 93 0.99 2.06 5.23
CA ALA A 93 -0.28 1.39 5.52
C ALA A 93 -0.09 -0.13 5.56
N ILE A 94 -0.83 -0.81 6.43
CA ILE A 94 -0.90 -2.26 6.50
C ILE A 94 -2.25 -2.71 5.92
N THR A 95 -2.22 -3.60 4.94
CA THR A 95 -3.41 -4.23 4.36
C THR A 95 -3.30 -5.74 4.40
N ILE A 96 -4.43 -6.40 4.57
CA ILE A 96 -4.53 -7.85 4.61
C ILE A 96 -5.69 -8.26 3.72
N ASP A 97 -5.44 -9.12 2.74
CA ASP A 97 -6.46 -9.55 1.78
C ASP A 97 -7.13 -10.87 2.22
N ASP A 98 -8.22 -11.22 1.55
CA ASP A 98 -8.97 -12.48 1.59
C ASP A 98 -9.81 -12.77 2.84
N ALA A 99 -9.49 -12.20 4.00
CA ALA A 99 -10.18 -12.46 5.27
C ALA A 99 -10.03 -13.90 5.82
N TYR A 100 -8.81 -14.46 5.73
CA TYR A 100 -8.50 -15.75 6.35
C TYR A 100 -8.58 -15.73 7.88
N GLN A 101 -8.81 -16.91 8.46
CA GLN A 101 -8.92 -17.10 9.90
C GLN A 101 -7.65 -16.67 10.67
N SER A 102 -6.46 -16.85 10.08
CA SER A 102 -5.19 -16.40 10.68
C SER A 102 -5.09 -14.88 10.84
N VAL A 103 -5.88 -14.10 10.10
CA VAL A 103 -6.00 -12.65 10.32
C VAL A 103 -6.56 -12.36 11.71
N TYR A 104 -7.62 -13.07 12.09
CA TYR A 104 -8.28 -12.93 13.39
C TYR A 104 -7.44 -13.52 14.53
N GLU A 105 -6.89 -14.71 14.33
CA GLU A 105 -6.25 -15.47 15.42
C GLU A 105 -4.81 -15.02 15.69
N ILE A 106 -4.10 -14.53 14.68
CA ILE A 106 -2.66 -14.23 14.77
C ILE A 106 -2.41 -12.76 14.52
N ALA A 107 -2.80 -12.23 13.36
CA ALA A 107 -2.41 -10.87 12.99
C ALA A 107 -3.06 -9.80 13.86
N TRP A 108 -4.38 -9.91 14.10
CA TRP A 108 -5.14 -8.89 14.82
C TRP A 108 -4.66 -8.69 16.26
N PRO A 109 -4.47 -9.73 17.11
CA PRO A 109 -3.93 -9.54 18.46
C PRO A 109 -2.58 -8.83 18.46
N MET A 110 -1.67 -9.20 17.55
CA MET A 110 -0.33 -8.63 17.48
C MET A 110 -0.35 -7.16 17.02
N LEU A 111 -1.18 -6.82 16.04
CA LEU A 111 -1.33 -5.44 15.55
C LEU A 111 -2.04 -4.56 16.58
N LYS A 112 -3.04 -5.11 17.28
CA LYS A 112 -3.76 -4.44 18.37
C LYS A 112 -2.82 -4.12 19.54
N ASP A 113 -2.02 -5.08 19.98
CA ASP A 113 -1.04 -4.88 21.06
C ASP A 113 0.03 -3.85 20.69
N ALA A 114 0.38 -3.77 19.41
CA ALA A 114 1.32 -2.77 18.88
C ALA A 114 0.67 -1.41 18.54
N ASN A 115 -0.66 -1.26 18.71
CA ASN A 115 -1.44 -0.09 18.31
C ASN A 115 -1.22 0.32 16.84
N LEU A 116 -1.11 -0.67 15.94
CA LEU A 116 -0.91 -0.46 14.51
C LEU A 116 -2.24 -0.59 13.76
N PRO A 117 -2.72 0.48 13.08
CA PRO A 117 -3.94 0.40 12.28
C PRO A 117 -3.69 -0.45 11.02
N PHE A 118 -4.72 -1.17 10.59
CA PHE A 118 -4.69 -1.96 9.36
C PHE A 118 -6.06 -2.04 8.70
N THR A 119 -6.05 -2.44 7.44
CA THR A 119 -7.25 -2.68 6.64
C THR A 119 -7.35 -4.15 6.25
N VAL A 120 -8.55 -4.73 6.33
CA VAL A 120 -8.86 -6.05 5.80
C VAL A 120 -9.71 -5.91 4.54
N PHE A 121 -9.22 -6.37 3.39
CA PHE A 121 -9.99 -6.49 2.16
C PHE A 121 -10.70 -7.84 2.15
N VAL A 122 -12.03 -7.83 2.29
CA VAL A 122 -12.82 -9.06 2.50
C VAL A 122 -13.32 -9.61 1.17
N SER A 123 -12.93 -10.84 0.85
CA SER A 123 -13.56 -11.65 -0.19
C SER A 123 -14.79 -12.34 0.40
N VAL A 124 -15.97 -12.03 -0.14
CA VAL A 124 -17.22 -12.31 0.57
C VAL A 124 -17.65 -13.78 0.50
N GLU A 125 -17.45 -14.47 -0.61
CA GLU A 125 -17.98 -15.84 -0.80
C GLU A 125 -17.49 -16.80 0.28
N GLY A 126 -16.18 -16.76 0.60
CA GLY A 126 -15.58 -17.62 1.61
C GLY A 126 -16.14 -17.40 3.01
N VAL A 127 -16.39 -16.13 3.35
CA VAL A 127 -16.97 -15.72 4.64
C VAL A 127 -18.45 -16.12 4.72
N GLU A 128 -19.24 -15.78 3.68
CA GLU A 128 -20.67 -16.05 3.62
C GLU A 128 -20.98 -17.55 3.65
N LYS A 129 -20.26 -18.34 2.83
CA LYS A 129 -20.45 -19.79 2.75
C LYS A 129 -19.69 -20.56 3.83
N ARG A 130 -18.98 -19.86 4.72
CA ARG A 130 -18.20 -20.43 5.83
C ARG A 130 -17.21 -21.50 5.36
N PHE A 131 -16.44 -21.18 4.32
CA PHE A 131 -15.38 -22.06 3.86
C PHE A 131 -14.33 -22.26 4.98
N PRO A 132 -13.79 -23.48 5.15
CA PRO A 132 -12.75 -23.73 6.15
C PRO A 132 -11.56 -22.78 5.97
N GLY A 133 -11.09 -22.20 7.08
CA GLY A 133 -9.95 -21.29 7.08
C GLY A 133 -10.27 -19.82 6.75
N TYR A 134 -11.54 -19.45 6.61
CA TYR A 134 -11.98 -18.05 6.53
C TYR A 134 -12.60 -17.58 7.85
N MET A 135 -12.48 -16.28 8.12
CA MET A 135 -13.27 -15.64 9.17
C MET A 135 -14.77 -15.75 8.87
N ASN A 136 -15.58 -15.62 9.91
CA ASN A 136 -17.02 -15.41 9.79
C ASN A 136 -17.39 -13.92 10.00
N TRP A 137 -18.66 -13.57 9.74
CA TRP A 137 -19.14 -12.20 9.89
C TRP A 137 -19.13 -11.68 11.34
N ASP A 138 -19.26 -12.54 12.35
CA ASP A 138 -19.16 -12.11 13.76
C ASP A 138 -17.74 -11.61 14.06
N GLN A 139 -16.72 -12.34 13.61
CA GLN A 139 -15.31 -11.94 13.73
C GLN A 139 -15.02 -10.65 12.95
N ILE A 140 -15.56 -10.50 11.74
CA ILE A 140 -15.37 -9.26 10.94
C ILE A 140 -16.04 -8.07 11.61
N ARG A 141 -17.22 -8.25 12.22
CA ARG A 141 -17.86 -7.21 13.05
C ARG A 141 -17.01 -6.83 14.26
N GLU A 142 -16.43 -7.81 14.94
CA GLU A 142 -15.54 -7.56 16.08
C GLU A 142 -14.29 -6.78 15.67
N LEU A 143 -13.67 -7.13 14.53
CA LEU A 143 -12.58 -6.35 13.95
C LEU A 143 -12.98 -4.91 13.67
N ARG A 144 -14.12 -4.70 13.00
CA ARG A 144 -14.67 -3.36 12.70
C ARG A 144 -14.89 -2.56 13.98
N ASP A 145 -15.54 -3.16 14.98
CA ASP A 145 -15.86 -2.50 16.25
C ASP A 145 -14.60 -2.17 17.07
N ALA A 146 -13.51 -2.91 16.84
CA ALA A 146 -12.18 -2.61 17.37
C ALA A 146 -11.40 -1.58 16.53
N GLY A 147 -12.00 -0.99 15.50
CA GLY A 147 -11.39 0.06 14.68
C GLY A 147 -10.60 -0.42 13.46
N VAL A 148 -10.66 -1.71 13.12
CA VAL A 148 -10.06 -2.22 11.87
C VAL A 148 -10.89 -1.75 10.68
N HIS A 149 -10.22 -1.20 9.67
CA HIS A 149 -10.91 -0.73 8.47
C HIS A 149 -11.24 -1.90 7.54
N ILE A 150 -12.42 -1.90 6.93
CA ILE A 150 -12.87 -2.97 6.03
C ILE A 150 -12.89 -2.44 4.60
N GLY A 151 -12.26 -3.18 3.68
CA GLY A 151 -12.22 -2.93 2.25
C GLY A 151 -12.96 -4.02 1.45
N HIS A 152 -13.34 -3.69 0.21
CA HIS A 152 -14.05 -4.59 -0.69
C HIS A 152 -13.06 -5.44 -1.50
N HIS A 153 -13.27 -6.76 -1.56
CA HIS A 153 -12.43 -7.67 -2.34
C HIS A 153 -13.24 -8.64 -3.21
N THR A 154 -14.31 -8.14 -3.83
CA THR A 154 -15.23 -8.91 -4.68
C THR A 154 -16.02 -9.97 -3.91
N TYR A 155 -16.98 -10.62 -4.57
CA TYR A 155 -17.69 -11.75 -4.00
C TYR A 155 -16.90 -13.04 -4.20
N SER A 156 -16.64 -13.41 -5.45
CA SER A 156 -16.06 -14.71 -5.81
C SER A 156 -14.52 -14.79 -5.77
N HIS A 157 -13.82 -13.66 -5.64
CA HIS A 157 -12.36 -13.60 -5.79
C HIS A 157 -11.86 -14.20 -7.12
N SER A 158 -12.64 -13.98 -8.19
CA SER A 158 -12.35 -14.43 -9.55
C SER A 158 -11.30 -13.58 -10.24
N HIS A 159 -10.71 -14.12 -11.31
CA HIS A 159 -9.85 -13.38 -12.23
C HIS A 159 -10.67 -12.38 -13.06
N LEU A 160 -10.90 -11.18 -12.52
CA LEU A 160 -11.77 -10.16 -13.13
C LEU A 160 -11.46 -9.86 -14.60
N PRO A 161 -10.20 -9.82 -15.09
CA PRO A 161 -9.94 -9.56 -16.51
C PRO A 161 -10.44 -10.64 -17.47
N LEU A 162 -10.89 -11.79 -16.97
CA LEU A 162 -11.50 -12.87 -17.76
C LEU A 162 -13.03 -12.80 -17.78
N MET A 163 -13.64 -11.86 -17.07
CA MET A 163 -15.09 -11.70 -16.95
C MET A 163 -15.57 -10.55 -17.85
N SER A 164 -16.83 -10.64 -18.29
CA SER A 164 -17.52 -9.51 -18.92
C SER A 164 -17.77 -8.37 -17.91
N ALA A 165 -18.02 -7.16 -18.42
CA ALA A 165 -18.32 -6.02 -17.57
C ALA A 165 -19.55 -6.25 -16.69
N GLU A 166 -20.58 -6.91 -17.24
CA GLU A 166 -21.81 -7.26 -16.54
C GLU A 166 -21.57 -8.27 -15.42
N GLU A 167 -20.72 -9.28 -15.64
CA GLU A 167 -20.34 -10.26 -14.62
C GLU A 167 -19.53 -9.61 -13.49
N ILE A 168 -18.59 -8.72 -13.81
CA ILE A 168 -17.80 -7.98 -12.81
C ILE A 168 -18.74 -7.11 -11.97
N GLU A 169 -19.64 -6.36 -12.61
CA GLU A 169 -20.60 -5.50 -11.90
C GLU A 169 -21.55 -6.32 -11.02
N ALA A 170 -22.03 -7.47 -11.49
CA ALA A 170 -22.88 -8.37 -10.71
C ALA A 170 -22.15 -8.94 -9.49
N ASP A 171 -20.90 -9.40 -9.66
CA ASP A 171 -20.09 -9.96 -8.58
C ASP A 171 -19.78 -8.92 -7.49
N ILE A 172 -19.33 -7.72 -7.89
CA ILE A 172 -19.05 -6.64 -6.94
C ILE A 172 -20.32 -6.23 -6.19
N ASN A 173 -21.46 -6.11 -6.88
CA ASN A 173 -22.72 -5.75 -6.26
C ASN A 173 -23.27 -6.84 -5.33
N LEU A 174 -22.99 -8.11 -5.61
CA LEU A 174 -23.35 -9.21 -4.71
C LEU A 174 -22.60 -9.09 -3.38
N ALA A 175 -21.29 -8.84 -3.42
CA ALA A 175 -20.51 -8.54 -2.21
C ALA A 175 -21.00 -7.27 -1.50
N SER A 176 -21.32 -6.20 -2.23
CA SER A 176 -21.85 -4.95 -1.65
C SER A 176 -23.16 -5.16 -0.88
N LYS A 177 -24.05 -6.03 -1.38
CA LYS A 177 -25.28 -6.41 -0.65
C LYS A 177 -24.96 -7.09 0.69
N GLN A 178 -23.98 -7.98 0.70
CA GLN A 178 -23.56 -8.65 1.93
C GLN A 178 -22.90 -7.68 2.93
N PHE A 179 -22.01 -6.79 2.47
CA PHE A 179 -21.45 -5.74 3.34
C PHE A 179 -22.54 -4.86 3.94
N GLN A 180 -23.52 -4.43 3.13
CA GLN A 180 -24.63 -3.60 3.61
C GLN A 180 -25.47 -4.34 4.66
N ALA A 181 -25.71 -5.64 4.49
CA ALA A 181 -26.48 -6.46 5.42
C ALA A 181 -25.73 -6.72 6.74
N GLU A 182 -24.44 -7.03 6.66
CA GLU A 182 -23.65 -7.54 7.79
C GLU A 182 -22.95 -6.42 8.57
N LEU A 183 -22.60 -5.32 7.90
CA LEU A 183 -21.85 -4.20 8.46
C LEU A 183 -22.61 -2.87 8.49
N GLY A 184 -23.71 -2.76 7.74
CA GLY A 184 -24.51 -1.53 7.63
C GLY A 184 -23.94 -0.49 6.66
N PHE A 185 -22.86 -0.80 5.94
CA PHE A 185 -22.25 0.06 4.92
C PHE A 185 -21.58 -0.77 3.83
N VAL A 186 -21.29 -0.15 2.70
CA VAL A 186 -20.46 -0.72 1.63
C VAL A 186 -19.07 -0.09 1.71
N PRO A 187 -17.97 -0.87 1.76
CA PRO A 187 -16.61 -0.32 1.78
C PRO A 187 -16.34 0.59 0.58
N ALA A 188 -15.70 1.74 0.83
CA ALA A 188 -15.42 2.74 -0.20
C ALA A 188 -14.10 2.48 -0.97
N ILE A 189 -13.28 1.56 -0.50
CA ILE A 189 -12.00 1.18 -1.13
C ILE A 189 -12.02 -0.27 -1.58
N PHE A 190 -11.29 -0.58 -2.65
CA PHE A 190 -11.35 -1.85 -3.36
C PHE A 190 -9.96 -2.46 -3.57
N ALA A 191 -9.81 -3.77 -3.44
CA ALA A 191 -8.61 -4.47 -3.89
C ALA A 191 -8.95 -5.40 -5.05
N TYR A 192 -8.16 -5.36 -6.11
CA TYR A 192 -8.32 -6.28 -7.24
C TYR A 192 -7.85 -7.69 -6.84
N PRO A 193 -8.67 -8.75 -6.96
CA PRO A 193 -8.23 -10.13 -6.78
C PRO A 193 -6.94 -10.39 -7.56
N TYR A 194 -5.96 -11.02 -6.92
CA TYR A 194 -4.62 -11.28 -7.48
C TYR A 194 -3.81 -10.04 -7.93
N GLY A 195 -4.32 -8.84 -7.69
CA GLY A 195 -3.81 -7.57 -8.22
C GLY A 195 -4.10 -7.35 -9.70
N GLU A 196 -5.05 -8.10 -10.27
CA GLU A 196 -5.29 -8.17 -11.71
C GLU A 196 -6.41 -7.23 -12.13
N TYR A 197 -6.08 -6.32 -13.05
CA TYR A 197 -7.02 -5.43 -13.68
C TYR A 197 -6.59 -5.13 -15.12
N GLY A 198 -7.50 -4.57 -15.89
CA GLY A 198 -7.25 -3.98 -17.19
C GLY A 198 -8.17 -2.77 -17.36
N SER A 199 -8.18 -2.17 -18.55
CA SER A 199 -9.00 -0.98 -18.83
C SER A 199 -10.49 -1.22 -18.54
N ASP A 200 -11.01 -2.40 -18.93
CA ASP A 200 -12.42 -2.74 -18.79
C ASP A 200 -12.81 -2.95 -17.31
N VAL A 201 -11.99 -3.69 -16.55
CA VAL A 201 -12.19 -3.87 -15.10
C VAL A 201 -12.15 -2.52 -14.38
N LYS A 202 -11.17 -1.67 -14.72
CA LYS A 202 -11.03 -0.32 -14.12
C LYS A 202 -12.21 0.58 -14.48
N ALA A 203 -12.79 0.44 -15.67
CA ALA A 203 -13.99 1.17 -16.06
C ALA A 203 -15.22 0.79 -15.20
N VAL A 204 -15.42 -0.51 -14.92
CA VAL A 204 -16.50 -0.97 -14.04
C VAL A 204 -16.29 -0.47 -12.60
N VAL A 205 -15.08 -0.62 -12.04
CA VAL A 205 -14.76 -0.12 -10.68
C VAL A 205 -14.99 1.39 -10.58
N ARG A 206 -14.61 2.15 -11.61
CA ARG A 206 -14.88 3.60 -11.68
C ARG A 206 -16.37 3.92 -11.74
N LYS A 207 -17.14 3.17 -12.54
CA LYS A 207 -18.61 3.34 -12.66
C LYS A 207 -19.32 3.11 -11.34
N ILE A 208 -18.88 2.12 -10.55
CA ILE A 208 -19.45 1.81 -9.24
C ILE A 208 -19.16 2.92 -8.21
N GLY A 209 -18.06 3.65 -8.39
CA GLY A 209 -17.74 4.83 -7.58
C GLY A 209 -16.86 4.55 -6.36
N PHE A 210 -15.99 3.54 -6.42
CA PHE A 210 -14.96 3.35 -5.39
C PHE A 210 -14.02 4.56 -5.33
N LYS A 211 -13.68 4.95 -4.10
CA LYS A 211 -12.80 6.09 -3.81
C LYS A 211 -11.35 5.82 -4.22
N ALA A 212 -10.90 4.58 -4.00
CA ALA A 212 -9.60 4.10 -4.42
C ALA A 212 -9.65 2.59 -4.68
N ALA A 213 -8.76 2.11 -5.56
CA ALA A 213 -8.57 0.70 -5.83
C ALA A 213 -7.09 0.32 -5.85
N PHE A 214 -6.77 -0.87 -5.35
CA PHE A 214 -5.42 -1.32 -5.08
C PHE A 214 -5.05 -2.58 -5.86
N GLY A 215 -3.94 -2.50 -6.60
CA GLY A 215 -3.34 -3.65 -7.28
C GLY A 215 -2.30 -4.36 -6.43
N GLN A 216 -1.45 -5.17 -7.07
CA GLN A 216 -0.31 -5.85 -6.43
C GLN A 216 1.03 -5.55 -7.14
N GLN A 217 1.06 -4.54 -8.01
CA GLN A 217 2.30 -3.99 -8.54
C GLN A 217 3.05 -3.28 -7.41
N SER A 218 4.35 -3.58 -7.27
CA SER A 218 5.19 -2.96 -6.25
C SER A 218 5.46 -1.50 -6.60
N GLY A 219 5.30 -0.61 -5.62
CA GLY A 219 5.44 0.83 -5.83
C GLY A 219 4.90 1.62 -4.65
N VAL A 220 5.03 2.93 -4.72
CA VAL A 220 4.59 3.86 -3.67
C VAL A 220 3.40 4.66 -4.20
N SER A 221 2.34 4.77 -3.41
CA SER A 221 1.19 5.60 -3.73
C SER A 221 1.54 7.06 -3.51
N TYR A 222 1.23 7.96 -4.44
CA TYR A 222 1.53 9.40 -4.33
C TYR A 222 0.44 10.25 -4.96
N SER A 223 0.39 11.55 -4.63
CA SER A 223 -0.59 12.46 -5.22
C SER A 223 -0.35 12.64 -6.72
N GLY A 224 -1.39 12.43 -7.54
CA GLY A 224 -1.29 12.40 -9.00
C GLY A 224 -1.19 11.00 -9.61
N HIS A 225 -1.05 9.96 -8.78
CA HIS A 225 -1.28 8.58 -9.23
C HIS A 225 -2.79 8.35 -9.47
N ASP A 226 -3.18 7.58 -10.50
CA ASP A 226 -4.60 7.21 -10.65
C ASP A 226 -5.02 6.38 -9.43
N ARG A 227 -6.05 6.87 -8.73
CA ARG A 227 -6.52 6.32 -7.45
C ARG A 227 -7.12 4.94 -7.60
N LEU A 228 -7.46 4.54 -8.82
CA LEU A 228 -7.98 3.20 -9.11
C LEU A 228 -6.88 2.21 -9.53
N GLU A 229 -5.61 2.55 -9.33
CA GLU A 229 -4.49 1.66 -9.61
C GLU A 229 -3.38 1.78 -8.56
N LEU A 230 -3.72 2.10 -7.30
CA LEU A 230 -2.71 2.31 -6.25
C LEU A 230 -1.86 1.04 -6.01
N PRO A 231 -0.52 1.16 -5.96
CA PRO A 231 0.39 0.03 -5.82
C PRO A 231 0.46 -0.50 -4.38
N ARG A 232 0.86 -1.77 -4.24
CA ARG A 232 1.11 -2.42 -2.94
C ARG A 232 2.34 -3.33 -3.00
N PHE A 233 3.08 -3.38 -1.90
CA PHE A 233 4.17 -4.33 -1.72
C PHE A 233 3.67 -5.61 -1.05
N ALA A 234 3.57 -6.69 -1.83
CA ALA A 234 3.22 -8.01 -1.34
C ALA A 234 4.31 -8.59 -0.44
N MET A 235 3.92 -9.06 0.74
CA MET A 235 4.77 -9.82 1.65
C MET A 235 4.27 -11.25 1.76
N SER A 236 5.17 -12.20 1.53
CA SER A 236 4.97 -13.63 1.75
C SER A 236 6.26 -14.25 2.27
N GLU A 237 6.30 -15.54 2.57
CA GLU A 237 7.47 -16.17 3.21
C GLU A 237 8.78 -15.90 2.44
N ASN A 238 8.72 -16.04 1.11
CA ASN A 238 9.86 -15.83 0.22
C ASN A 238 10.26 -14.35 0.08
N TYR A 239 9.39 -13.41 0.44
CA TYR A 239 9.60 -11.97 0.29
C TYR A 239 9.44 -11.18 1.59
N GLY A 240 9.29 -11.86 2.73
CA GLY A 240 8.99 -11.28 4.04
C GLY A 240 10.20 -11.15 4.94
N GLY A 241 11.43 -11.26 4.40
CA GLY A 241 12.63 -10.97 5.17
C GLY A 241 12.74 -9.47 5.48
N ILE A 242 13.24 -9.13 6.67
CA ILE A 242 13.29 -7.74 7.15
C ILE A 242 13.99 -6.77 6.19
N GLY A 243 15.01 -7.21 5.45
CA GLY A 243 15.69 -6.37 4.46
C GLY A 243 14.76 -5.95 3.31
N ARG A 244 13.91 -6.86 2.82
CA ARG A 244 12.92 -6.57 1.76
C ARG A 244 11.79 -5.69 2.28
N PHE A 245 11.39 -5.91 3.53
CA PHE A 245 10.39 -5.08 4.20
C PHE A 245 10.87 -3.64 4.36
N ARG A 246 12.08 -3.43 4.90
CA ARG A 246 12.70 -2.09 4.98
C ARG A 246 12.76 -1.41 3.63
N LEU A 247 13.12 -2.15 2.57
CA LEU A 247 13.12 -1.62 1.20
C LEU A 247 11.74 -1.13 0.74
N ALA A 248 10.67 -1.87 1.05
CA ALA A 248 9.30 -1.48 0.71
C ALA A 248 8.81 -0.29 1.57
N ALA A 249 8.96 -0.39 2.89
CA ALA A 249 8.47 0.60 3.84
C ALA A 249 9.20 1.96 3.69
N ASN A 250 10.47 1.96 3.29
CA ASN A 250 11.25 3.18 3.00
C ASN A 250 11.26 3.60 1.54
N ALA A 251 10.48 2.98 0.66
CA ALA A 251 10.47 3.35 -0.75
C ALA A 251 10.05 4.82 -0.94
N LEU A 252 10.46 5.39 -2.08
CA LEU A 252 10.02 6.68 -2.59
C LEU A 252 9.23 6.46 -3.89
N PRO A 253 8.33 7.37 -4.27
CA PRO A 253 7.72 7.29 -5.59
C PRO A 253 8.78 7.55 -6.67
N LEU A 254 8.74 6.74 -7.73
CA LEU A 254 9.26 7.14 -9.04
C LEU A 254 8.04 7.64 -9.83
N ARG A 255 7.87 8.96 -9.93
CA ARG A 255 6.68 9.52 -10.58
C ARG A 255 6.77 9.40 -12.09
N VAL A 256 5.74 8.82 -12.68
CA VAL A 256 5.71 8.55 -14.12
C VAL A 256 4.36 8.93 -14.75
N THR A 257 4.39 9.13 -16.06
CA THR A 257 3.23 9.32 -16.95
C THR A 257 3.44 8.55 -18.26
N ASP A 258 2.47 8.60 -19.17
CA ASP A 258 2.52 8.02 -20.52
C ASP A 258 2.92 6.53 -20.54
N VAL A 259 2.49 5.78 -19.53
CA VAL A 259 2.81 4.35 -19.42
C VAL A 259 2.25 3.60 -20.63
N THR A 260 3.09 2.84 -21.30
CA THR A 260 2.78 2.06 -22.50
C THR A 260 3.10 0.59 -22.23
N PRO A 261 2.23 -0.37 -22.57
CA PRO A 261 0.80 -0.15 -22.78
C PRO A 261 0.15 0.36 -21.48
N SER A 262 -0.89 1.19 -21.63
CA SER A 262 -1.68 1.68 -20.49
C SER A 262 -2.65 0.64 -19.93
N ASP A 263 -2.87 -0.45 -20.67
CA ASP A 263 -3.74 -1.55 -20.26
C ASP A 263 -2.92 -2.67 -19.63
N ASN A 264 -3.26 -3.02 -18.39
CA ASN A 264 -2.65 -4.10 -17.65
C ASN A 264 -3.15 -5.49 -18.11
N PHE A 265 -4.25 -5.57 -18.87
CA PHE A 265 -4.61 -6.78 -19.59
C PHE A 265 -3.85 -6.87 -20.91
N LEU A 266 -2.86 -7.75 -20.98
CA LEU A 266 -1.85 -7.72 -22.02
C LEU A 266 -2.31 -8.40 -23.32
N LYS A 267 -2.56 -7.59 -24.35
CA LYS A 267 -2.95 -8.07 -25.70
C LYS A 267 -1.77 -8.41 -26.60
N ARG A 268 -0.60 -7.82 -26.36
CA ARG A 268 0.64 -8.07 -27.12
C ARG A 268 1.76 -8.47 -26.18
N ASN A 269 2.37 -9.62 -26.41
CA ASN A 269 3.34 -10.22 -25.51
C ASN A 269 4.61 -10.67 -26.28
N PRO A 270 5.82 -10.14 -25.98
CA PRO A 270 6.11 -9.15 -24.93
C PRO A 270 5.51 -7.77 -25.22
N PRO A 271 5.18 -6.98 -24.18
CA PRO A 271 4.79 -5.59 -24.37
C PRO A 271 5.96 -4.76 -24.89
N ASN A 272 5.64 -3.76 -25.73
CA ASN A 272 6.49 -2.59 -25.86
C ASN A 272 6.26 -1.74 -24.61
N PHE A 273 7.03 -2.00 -23.54
CA PHE A 273 6.85 -1.31 -22.27
C PHE A 273 7.66 -0.03 -22.19
N GLY A 274 7.05 1.08 -21.80
CA GLY A 274 7.74 2.35 -21.60
C GLY A 274 6.94 3.31 -20.74
N PHE A 275 7.60 4.33 -20.21
CA PHE A 275 7.00 5.37 -19.36
C PHE A 275 7.84 6.64 -19.40
N THR A 276 7.24 7.76 -19.06
CA THR A 276 7.89 9.08 -19.00
C THR A 276 8.05 9.50 -17.54
N ILE A 277 9.26 9.84 -17.11
CA ILE A 277 9.50 10.38 -15.77
C ILE A 277 9.06 11.84 -15.72
N VAL A 278 8.26 12.23 -14.72
CA VAL A 278 7.69 13.59 -14.63
C VAL A 278 8.46 14.56 -13.76
N GLU A 279 9.31 14.05 -12.86
CA GLU A 279 10.14 14.88 -11.98
C GLU A 279 11.59 14.91 -12.46
N ASP A 280 12.27 16.03 -12.24
CA ASP A 280 13.72 16.11 -12.45
C ASP A 280 14.44 15.40 -11.30
N TYR A 281 14.83 14.15 -11.53
CA TYR A 281 15.65 13.37 -10.62
C TYR A 281 17.16 13.54 -10.87
N GLY A 282 17.56 14.46 -11.75
CA GLY A 282 18.92 14.62 -12.21
C GLY A 282 19.33 13.47 -13.15
N ASP A 283 20.52 12.90 -12.91
CA ASP A 283 21.05 11.84 -13.74
C ASP A 283 20.28 10.51 -13.55
N LEU A 284 19.79 9.95 -14.65
CA LEU A 284 19.04 8.70 -14.69
C LEU A 284 19.92 7.47 -14.95
N ASN A 285 21.26 7.62 -15.04
CA ASN A 285 22.19 6.50 -15.25
C ASN A 285 22.07 5.38 -14.18
N GLY A 286 21.55 5.70 -12.99
CA GLY A 286 21.28 4.73 -11.93
C GLY A 286 19.93 4.00 -12.03
N LEU A 287 19.10 4.32 -13.02
CA LEU A 287 17.80 3.66 -13.21
C LEU A 287 18.02 2.22 -13.67
N SER A 288 17.44 1.27 -12.94
CA SER A 288 17.47 -0.14 -13.30
C SER A 288 16.06 -0.71 -13.31
N CYS A 289 15.73 -1.50 -14.33
CA CYS A 289 14.46 -2.19 -14.42
C CYS A 289 14.66 -3.71 -14.41
N PHE A 290 13.67 -4.44 -13.91
CA PHE A 290 13.69 -5.89 -13.74
C PHE A 290 12.37 -6.49 -14.22
N SER A 291 12.42 -7.67 -14.84
CA SER A 291 11.24 -8.38 -15.34
C SER A 291 11.13 -9.77 -14.73
N SER A 292 9.89 -10.21 -14.44
CA SER A 292 9.63 -11.53 -13.85
C SER A 292 10.04 -12.72 -14.73
N ASN A 293 10.26 -12.54 -16.03
CA ASN A 293 10.74 -13.62 -16.92
C ASN A 293 12.25 -13.61 -17.13
N GLN A 294 12.97 -12.61 -16.64
CA GLN A 294 14.40 -12.52 -16.84
C GLN A 294 15.10 -12.84 -15.52
N THR A 295 15.88 -13.92 -15.52
CA THR A 295 16.80 -14.24 -14.44
C THR A 295 18.16 -13.60 -14.74
N GLY A 296 18.90 -13.21 -13.69
CA GLY A 296 20.29 -12.77 -13.85
C GLY A 296 20.52 -11.26 -13.96
N GLY A 297 19.54 -10.40 -13.70
CA GLY A 297 19.76 -8.97 -13.49
C GLY A 297 18.76 -8.04 -14.19
N ALA A 298 19.18 -6.79 -14.38
CA ALA A 298 18.36 -5.76 -14.99
C ALA A 298 18.09 -6.04 -16.49
N VAL A 299 16.93 -5.58 -16.96
CA VAL A 299 16.57 -5.59 -18.39
C VAL A 299 17.15 -4.36 -19.10
N PRO A 300 17.50 -4.45 -20.39
CA PRO A 300 17.96 -3.30 -21.15
C PRO A 300 16.91 -2.19 -21.19
N ILE A 301 17.36 -0.96 -20.94
CA ILE A 301 16.55 0.25 -21.04
C ILE A 301 17.14 1.17 -22.10
N GLU A 302 16.26 1.86 -22.83
CA GLU A 302 16.61 2.89 -23.79
C GLU A 302 16.01 4.21 -23.31
N LYS A 303 16.85 5.23 -23.19
CA LYS A 303 16.43 6.58 -22.83
C LYS A 303 16.21 7.39 -24.12
N ILE A 304 15.01 7.91 -24.31
CA ILE A 304 14.66 8.78 -25.44
C ILE A 304 14.47 10.21 -24.91
N GLY A 305 15.29 11.14 -25.39
CA GLY A 305 15.34 12.50 -24.83
C GLY A 305 15.74 12.47 -23.35
N ASP A 306 15.15 13.35 -22.53
CA ASP A 306 15.59 13.54 -21.15
C ASP A 306 14.84 12.67 -20.13
N SER A 307 13.63 12.19 -20.44
CA SER A 307 12.73 11.58 -19.45
C SER A 307 11.98 10.32 -19.89
N ARG A 308 11.94 10.00 -21.20
CA ARG A 308 11.25 8.81 -21.69
C ARG A 308 12.14 7.58 -21.54
N ILE A 309 11.61 6.54 -20.92
CA ILE A 309 12.26 5.25 -20.72
C ILE A 309 11.49 4.18 -21.47
N GLU A 310 12.18 3.45 -22.34
CA GLU A 310 11.67 2.30 -23.07
C GLU A 310 12.39 1.04 -22.60
N ILE A 311 11.64 -0.02 -22.31
CA ILE A 311 12.17 -1.29 -21.83
C ILE A 311 12.16 -2.31 -22.96
N ARG A 312 13.30 -2.98 -23.16
CA ARG A 312 13.45 -4.04 -24.17
C ARG A 312 13.43 -5.41 -23.51
N LEU A 313 12.26 -6.04 -23.52
CA LEU A 313 12.10 -7.40 -23.01
C LEU A 313 12.58 -8.43 -24.03
N ALA A 314 13.48 -9.32 -23.60
CA ALA A 314 14.03 -10.37 -24.46
C ALA A 314 13.04 -11.52 -24.74
N ALA A 315 12.04 -11.71 -23.89
CA ALA A 315 11.08 -12.81 -23.98
C ALA A 315 9.68 -12.41 -23.51
N ALA A 316 8.68 -13.09 -24.06
CA ALA A 316 7.28 -12.99 -23.65
C ALA A 316 7.07 -13.45 -22.20
N PHE A 317 6.08 -12.86 -21.52
CA PHE A 317 5.54 -13.37 -20.26
C PHE A 317 4.87 -14.72 -20.45
N LYS A 318 5.08 -15.62 -19.49
CA LYS A 318 4.26 -16.82 -19.36
C LYS A 318 2.81 -16.42 -19.02
N PRO A 319 1.82 -17.24 -19.37
CA PRO A 319 0.44 -17.02 -18.93
C PRO A 319 0.35 -16.82 -17.41
N GLY A 320 -0.57 -15.95 -16.97
CA GLY A 320 -0.70 -15.49 -15.59
C GLY A 320 -0.21 -14.07 -15.42
N ARG A 321 0.67 -13.81 -14.44
CA ARG A 321 1.10 -12.46 -14.07
C ARG A 321 2.53 -12.17 -14.50
N GLY A 322 2.69 -11.15 -15.33
CA GLY A 322 3.97 -10.57 -15.71
C GLY A 322 4.26 -9.32 -14.89
N ARG A 323 5.50 -9.14 -14.41
CA ARG A 323 5.85 -7.95 -13.62
C ARG A 323 7.07 -7.26 -14.19
N ILE A 324 7.03 -5.93 -14.13
CA ILE A 324 8.18 -5.06 -14.40
C ILE A 324 8.34 -4.15 -13.20
N ASN A 325 9.56 -4.02 -12.66
CA ASN A 325 9.87 -3.09 -11.58
C ASN A 325 11.09 -2.27 -11.96
N CYS A 326 10.98 -0.94 -11.84
CA CYS A 326 12.04 0.00 -12.09
C CYS A 326 12.36 0.75 -10.80
N THR A 327 13.65 0.82 -10.49
CA THR A 327 14.16 1.46 -9.28
C THR A 327 15.28 2.42 -9.59
N LEU A 328 15.29 3.55 -8.89
CA LEU A 328 16.34 4.56 -8.95
C LEU A 328 16.74 4.94 -7.52
N LEU A 329 18.04 4.99 -7.23
CA LEU A 329 18.50 5.40 -5.92
C LEU A 329 18.18 6.89 -5.70
N GLY A 330 17.49 7.19 -4.61
CA GLY A 330 17.13 8.53 -4.19
C GLY A 330 17.91 8.97 -2.93
N PRO A 331 17.49 10.11 -2.33
CA PRO A 331 18.06 10.62 -1.09
C PRO A 331 18.01 9.61 0.05
N ASP A 332 18.88 9.79 1.04
CA ASP A 332 18.96 8.96 2.26
C ASP A 332 19.06 7.46 1.99
N ARG A 333 19.65 7.09 0.86
CA ARG A 333 19.77 5.70 0.37
C ARG A 333 18.43 4.98 0.21
N ARG A 334 17.35 5.73 -0.03
CA ARG A 334 16.01 5.20 -0.30
C ARG A 334 15.85 4.93 -1.79
N TRP A 335 15.08 3.92 -2.15
CA TRP A 335 14.84 3.58 -3.54
C TRP A 335 13.53 4.18 -4.02
N ARG A 336 13.58 4.96 -5.10
CA ARG A 336 12.40 5.30 -5.89
C ARG A 336 11.92 4.04 -6.60
N TRP A 337 10.62 3.81 -6.62
CA TRP A 337 10.05 2.58 -7.15
C TRP A 337 8.84 2.85 -8.04
N PHE A 338 8.88 2.30 -9.25
CA PHE A 338 7.72 2.16 -10.12
C PHE A 338 7.59 0.70 -10.54
N GLY A 339 6.40 0.13 -10.41
CA GLY A 339 6.14 -1.23 -10.83
C GLY A 339 4.86 -1.32 -11.64
N SER A 340 4.85 -2.25 -12.58
CA SER A 340 3.67 -2.62 -13.36
C SER A 340 3.46 -4.13 -13.28
N LEU A 341 2.19 -4.52 -13.21
CA LEU A 341 1.73 -5.91 -13.20
C LEU A 341 0.77 -6.09 -14.38
N PHE A 342 1.15 -6.96 -15.30
CA PHE A 342 0.34 -7.36 -16.43
C PHE A 342 -0.34 -8.70 -16.15
N TYR A 343 -1.58 -8.85 -16.60
CA TYR A 343 -2.23 -10.14 -16.72
C TYR A 343 -2.18 -10.65 -18.16
N ILE A 344 -1.81 -11.92 -18.32
CA ILE A 344 -1.65 -12.61 -19.60
C ILE A 344 -2.61 -13.80 -19.58
N ALA A 345 -3.64 -13.76 -20.42
CA ALA A 345 -4.58 -14.85 -20.57
C ALA A 345 -3.88 -16.15 -21.02
N LYS A 346 -4.46 -17.30 -20.66
CA LYS A 346 -3.94 -18.63 -21.01
C LYS A 346 -4.15 -18.99 -22.47
#